data_AF-A0A2D5TW69-F1
#
_entry.id   AF-A0A2D5TW69-F1
#
_cell.length_a   1.000
_cell.length_b   1.000
_cell.length_c   1.000
_cell.angle_alpha   90.00
_cell.angle_beta   90.00
_cell.angle_gamma   90.00
#
_symmetry.space_group_name_H-M   'P 1'
#
loop_
_entity.id
_entity.type
_entity.pdbx_description
1 polymer ?
#
loop_
_entity_poly.entity_id
_entity_poly.type
_entity_poly.pdbx_seq_one_letter_code
_entity_poly.pdbx_strand_id
1 'polypeptide(L)'
;MLEHLKTRVSSHYGLKPDALSEEFSLALIEVFSEIFGVFRKRVEEEPWLIFHIARRIVEVETSVCENPKKRINQFYLSVFCKYFALQNLEIIISKLQTDSRIQSTILNARSLEEQQVPPPS
;
A
#
# COMPACT_ATOMS: atom_id res chain seq x y z
N MET A 1 1.46 -3.16 -6.12
CA MET A 1 1.65 -3.37 -4.65
C MET A 1 1.77 -2.05 -3.90
N LEU A 2 2.80 -1.23 -4.16
CA LEU A 2 2.97 0.07 -3.48
C LEU A 2 1.79 1.02 -3.71
N GLU A 3 1.34 1.17 -4.96
CA GLU A 3 0.14 1.97 -5.28
C GLU A 3 -1.13 1.47 -4.57
N HIS A 4 -1.26 0.16 -4.40
CA HIS A 4 -2.36 -0.42 -3.64
C HIS A 4 -2.27 -0.02 -2.16
N LEU A 5 -1.07 -0.06 -1.55
CA LEU A 5 -0.86 0.41 -0.18
C LEU A 5 -1.14 1.90 -0.03
N LYS A 6 -0.63 2.73 -0.96
CA LYS A 6 -0.87 4.18 -0.99
C LYS A 6 -2.37 4.50 -1.05
N THR A 7 -3.09 3.86 -1.96
CA THR A 7 -4.55 3.99 -2.08
C THR A 7 -5.27 3.61 -0.78
N ARG A 8 -4.80 2.56 -0.09
CA ARG A 8 -5.37 2.10 1.18
C ARG A 8 -5.12 3.10 2.30
N VAL A 9 -3.92 3.68 2.38
CA VAL A 9 -3.61 4.73 3.35
C VAL A 9 -4.46 5.97 3.07
N SER A 10 -4.51 6.44 1.83
CA SER A 10 -5.38 7.56 1.45
C SER A 10 -6.83 7.30 1.88
N SER A 11 -7.38 6.14 1.55
CA SER A 11 -8.75 5.76 1.92
C SER A 11 -8.97 5.70 3.43
N HIS A 12 -8.00 5.20 4.20
CA HIS A 12 -8.10 5.12 5.66
C HIS A 12 -8.15 6.51 6.31
N TYR A 13 -7.39 7.46 5.78
CA TYR A 13 -7.34 8.83 6.29
C TYR A 13 -8.35 9.77 5.65
N GLY A 14 -9.15 9.30 4.69
CA GLY A 14 -10.16 10.10 3.98
C GLY A 14 -9.61 10.99 2.87
N LEU A 15 -8.38 10.72 2.41
CA LEU A 15 -7.67 11.51 1.41
C LEU A 15 -8.06 11.14 -0.02
N LYS A 16 -7.90 12.08 -0.96
CA LYS A 16 -8.00 11.83 -2.40
C LYS A 16 -6.95 10.81 -2.87
N PRO A 17 -7.22 10.07 -3.97
CA PRO A 17 -6.34 9.00 -4.48
C PRO A 17 -4.88 9.42 -4.71
N ASP A 18 -4.66 10.68 -5.07
CA ASP A 18 -3.34 11.22 -5.43
C ASP A 18 -2.80 12.26 -4.42
N ALA A 19 -3.42 12.38 -3.25
CA ALA A 19 -3.04 13.39 -2.25
C ALA A 19 -1.68 13.11 -1.60
N LEU A 20 -1.23 11.87 -1.61
CA LEU A 20 0.04 11.45 -1.03
C LEU A 20 1.17 11.63 -2.05
N SER A 21 2.27 12.27 -1.64
CA SER A 21 3.38 12.62 -2.53
C SER A 21 4.28 11.41 -2.89
N GLU A 22 5.27 11.65 -3.75
CA GLU A 22 6.34 10.67 -4.02
C GLU A 22 7.22 10.42 -2.78
N GLU A 23 7.41 11.45 -1.93
CA GLU A 23 8.12 11.32 -0.66
C GLU A 23 7.43 10.29 0.27
N PHE A 24 6.10 10.27 0.28
CA PHE A 24 5.35 9.25 0.99
C PHE A 24 5.60 7.85 0.43
N SER A 25 5.66 7.70 -0.90
CA SER A 25 6.00 6.42 -1.54
C SER A 25 7.40 5.94 -1.16
N LEU A 26 8.38 6.84 -1.10
CA LEU A 26 9.76 6.53 -0.66
C LEU A 26 9.79 6.10 0.81
N ALA A 27 9.13 6.84 1.70
CA ALA A 27 9.05 6.49 3.11
C ALA A 27 8.34 5.14 3.33
N LEU A 28 7.28 4.86 2.56
CA LEU A 28 6.64 3.54 2.55
C LEU A 28 7.60 2.44 2.10
N ILE A 29 8.39 2.64 1.04
CA ILE A 29 9.36 1.63 0.59
C ILE A 29 10.37 1.33 1.70
N GLU A 30 10.84 2.35 2.40
CA GLU A 30 11.80 2.18 3.51
C GLU A 30 11.19 1.43 4.69
N VAL A 31 9.96 1.77 5.11
CA VAL A 31 9.25 1.04 6.17
C VAL A 31 9.03 -0.42 5.79
N PHE A 32 8.71 -0.68 4.52
CA PHE A 32 8.50 -2.03 3.98
C PHE A 32 9.80 -2.71 3.51
N SER A 33 10.97 -2.07 3.64
CA SER A 33 12.23 -2.56 3.06
C SER A 33 12.64 -3.94 3.57
N GLU A 34 12.46 -4.19 4.87
CA GLU A 34 12.71 -5.51 5.49
C GLU A 34 11.80 -6.59 4.88
N ILE A 35 10.52 -6.27 4.66
CA ILE A 35 9.55 -7.17 4.04
C ILE A 35 9.92 -7.44 2.58
N PHE A 36 10.29 -6.38 1.84
CA PHE A 36 10.76 -6.51 0.47
C PHE A 36 12.08 -7.28 0.39
N GLY A 37 12.93 -7.21 1.41
CA GLY A 37 14.14 -8.02 1.55
C GLY A 37 13.83 -9.52 1.61
N VAL A 38 12.85 -9.92 2.42
CA VAL A 38 12.38 -11.32 2.49
C VAL A 38 11.85 -11.79 1.14
N PHE A 39 11.00 -10.98 0.50
CA PHE A 39 10.47 -11.31 -0.82
C PHE A 39 11.56 -11.38 -1.89
N ARG A 40 12.53 -10.46 -1.87
CA ARG A 40 13.67 -10.46 -2.82
C ARG A 40 14.46 -11.76 -2.72
N LYS A 41 14.83 -12.16 -1.50
CA LYS A 41 15.54 -13.43 -1.27
C LYS A 41 14.74 -14.62 -1.82
N ARG A 42 13.42 -14.62 -1.59
CA ARG A 42 12.55 -15.68 -2.10
C ARG A 42 12.44 -15.68 -3.62
N VAL A 43 12.45 -14.51 -4.26
CA VAL A 43 12.47 -14.39 -5.73
C VAL A 43 13.81 -14.84 -6.31
N GLU A 44 14.93 -14.60 -5.61
CA GLU A 44 16.24 -15.13 -6.03
C GLU A 44 16.26 -16.66 -6.03
N GLU A 45 15.61 -17.28 -5.04
CA GLU A 45 15.43 -18.74 -4.95
C GLU A 45 14.38 -19.28 -5.94
N GLU A 46 13.28 -18.53 -6.15
CA GLU A 46 12.13 -18.91 -6.97
C GLU A 46 11.73 -17.79 -7.96
N PRO A 47 12.49 -17.54 -9.05
CA PRO A 47 12.23 -16.41 -9.96
C PRO A 47 10.86 -16.40 -10.62
N TRP A 48 10.26 -17.59 -10.78
CA TRP A 48 8.92 -17.78 -11.33
C TRP A 48 7.83 -17.10 -10.49
N LEU A 49 8.10 -16.78 -9.22
CA LEU A 49 7.16 -16.09 -8.33
C LEU A 49 6.73 -14.72 -8.87
N ILE A 50 7.66 -13.95 -9.48
CA ILE A 50 7.32 -12.65 -10.06
C ILE A 50 6.24 -12.83 -11.14
N PHE A 51 6.48 -13.76 -12.07
CA PHE A 51 5.55 -14.04 -13.16
C PHE A 51 4.21 -14.54 -12.61
N HIS A 52 4.25 -15.45 -11.63
CA HIS A 52 3.04 -15.97 -10.99
C HIS A 52 2.21 -14.87 -10.33
N ILE A 53 2.82 -14.01 -9.52
CA ILE A 53 2.11 -12.91 -8.83
C ILE A 53 1.59 -11.90 -9.85
N ALA A 54 2.39 -11.50 -10.83
CA ALA A 54 1.98 -10.57 -11.88
C ALA A 54 0.77 -11.08 -12.67
N ARG A 55 0.80 -12.36 -13.10
CA ARG A 55 -0.33 -12.99 -13.80
C ARG A 55 -1.59 -12.97 -12.93
N ARG A 56 -1.46 -13.29 -11.64
CA ARG A 56 -2.58 -13.29 -10.70
C ARG A 56 -3.15 -11.89 -10.46
N ILE A 57 -2.31 -10.85 -10.42
CA ILE A 57 -2.76 -9.44 -10.36
C ILE A 57 -3.66 -9.14 -11.55
N VAL A 58 -3.18 -9.40 -12.77
CA VAL A 58 -3.96 -9.15 -14.00
C VAL A 58 -5.28 -9.93 -13.97
N GLU A 59 -5.23 -11.22 -13.66
CA GLU A 59 -6.44 -12.06 -13.54
C GLU A 59 -7.45 -11.44 -12.55
N VAL A 60 -7.01 -11.03 -11.37
CA VAL A 60 -7.91 -10.53 -10.31
C VAL A 60 -8.45 -9.13 -10.64
N GLU A 61 -7.62 -8.23 -11.16
CA GLU A 61 -8.01 -6.84 -11.43
C GLU A 61 -8.87 -6.69 -12.69
N THR A 62 -8.78 -7.62 -13.65
CA THR A 62 -9.55 -7.58 -14.90
C THR A 62 -10.82 -8.44 -14.89
N SER A 63 -10.95 -9.36 -13.93
CA SER A 63 -12.12 -10.21 -13.82
C SER A 63 -13.38 -9.42 -13.43
N VAL A 64 -14.46 -9.60 -14.18
CA VAL A 64 -15.80 -9.13 -13.76
C VAL A 64 -16.24 -9.90 -12.51
N CYS A 65 -16.63 -9.19 -11.46
CA CYS A 65 -17.24 -9.78 -10.27
C CYS A 65 -18.12 -8.75 -9.55
N GLU A 66 -19.02 -9.24 -8.68
CA GLU A 66 -19.98 -8.41 -7.96
C GLU A 66 -19.33 -7.40 -7.01
N ASN A 67 -18.16 -7.73 -6.44
CA ASN A 67 -17.45 -6.86 -5.51
C ASN A 67 -15.93 -6.83 -5.81
N PRO A 68 -15.50 -6.08 -6.83
CA PRO A 68 -14.11 -6.05 -7.28
C PRO A 68 -13.18 -5.51 -6.19
N LYS A 69 -13.59 -4.47 -5.45
CA LYS A 69 -12.78 -3.91 -4.36
C LYS A 69 -12.49 -4.92 -3.26
N LYS A 70 -13.50 -5.66 -2.78
CA LYS A 70 -13.32 -6.70 -1.75
C LYS A 70 -12.39 -7.80 -2.23
N ARG A 71 -12.58 -8.28 -3.46
CA ARG A 71 -11.75 -9.34 -4.07
C ARG A 71 -10.30 -8.90 -4.22
N ILE A 72 -10.06 -7.70 -4.75
CA ILE A 72 -8.72 -7.12 -4.90
C ILE A 72 -8.05 -7.03 -3.52
N ASN A 73 -8.72 -6.48 -2.51
CA ASN A 73 -8.18 -6.37 -1.15
C ASN A 73 -7.79 -7.74 -0.56
N GLN A 74 -8.65 -8.75 -0.71
CA GLN A 74 -8.38 -10.12 -0.25
C GLN A 74 -7.18 -10.73 -0.97
N PHE A 75 -7.07 -10.51 -2.28
CA PHE A 75 -5.95 -11.01 -3.07
C PHE A 75 -4.63 -10.37 -2.63
N TYR A 76 -4.56 -9.03 -2.54
CA TYR A 76 -3.36 -8.34 -2.09
C TYR A 76 -2.93 -8.78 -0.68
N LEU A 77 -3.90 -8.92 0.25
CA LEU A 77 -3.62 -9.48 1.57
C LEU A 77 -3.03 -10.90 1.49
N SER A 78 -3.59 -11.76 0.64
CA SER A 78 -3.08 -13.13 0.45
C SER A 78 -1.66 -13.16 -0.11
N VAL A 79 -1.33 -12.26 -1.05
CA VAL A 79 0.01 -12.12 -1.63
C VAL A 79 0.99 -11.73 -0.54
N PHE A 80 0.64 -10.71 0.24
CA PHE A 80 1.40 -10.24 1.39
C PHE A 80 1.64 -11.36 2.41
N CYS A 81 0.61 -12.06 2.88
CA CYS A 81 0.77 -13.15 3.84
C CYS A 81 1.62 -14.30 3.29
N LYS A 82 1.40 -14.72 2.03
CA LYS A 82 2.00 -15.93 1.47
C LYS A 82 3.44 -15.74 1.01
N TYR A 83 3.75 -14.61 0.36
CA TYR A 83 5.03 -14.42 -0.32
C TYR A 83 5.95 -13.45 0.40
N PHE A 84 5.39 -12.54 1.18
CA PHE A 84 6.16 -11.53 1.91
C PHE A 84 6.38 -11.90 3.38
N ALA A 85 5.87 -13.07 3.81
CA ALA A 85 6.00 -13.63 5.15
C ALA A 85 5.91 -12.51 6.19
N LEU A 86 4.74 -11.84 6.25
CA LEU A 86 4.43 -10.76 7.18
C LEU A 86 4.47 -11.28 8.62
N GLN A 87 5.69 -11.55 9.10
CA GLN A 87 5.94 -12.19 10.38
C GLN A 87 5.71 -11.21 11.54
N ASN A 88 5.69 -9.89 11.27
CA ASN A 88 5.47 -8.87 12.28
C ASN A 88 4.66 -7.67 11.75
N LEU A 89 3.38 -7.89 11.45
CA LEU A 89 2.42 -6.82 11.11
C LEU A 89 2.47 -5.67 12.13
N GLU A 90 2.64 -5.98 13.42
CA GLU A 90 2.72 -4.99 14.49
C GLU A 90 3.94 -4.07 14.37
N ILE A 91 5.11 -4.61 14.01
CA ILE A 91 6.33 -3.80 13.79
C ILE A 91 6.12 -2.85 12.61
N ILE A 92 5.46 -3.32 11.56
CA ILE A 92 5.21 -2.51 10.36
C ILE A 92 4.21 -1.40 10.67
N ILE A 93 3.12 -1.72 11.38
CA ILE A 93 2.15 -0.74 11.83
C ILE A 93 2.82 0.30 12.75
N SER A 94 3.66 -0.16 13.68
CA SER A 94 4.42 0.72 14.56
C SER A 94 5.33 1.65 13.76
N LYS A 95 6.13 1.11 12.83
CA LYS A 95 7.00 1.91 11.94
C LYS A 95 6.20 2.92 11.12
N LEU A 96 5.06 2.53 10.56
CA LEU A 96 4.17 3.46 9.83
C LEU A 96 3.66 4.60 10.70
N GLN A 97 3.30 4.31 11.94
CA GLN A 97 2.76 5.30 12.89
C GLN A 97 3.84 6.21 13.47
N THR A 98 5.08 5.73 13.60
CA THR A 98 6.19 6.51 14.16
C THR A 98 7.07 7.20 13.12
N ASP A 99 7.00 6.81 11.83
CA ASP A 99 7.76 7.47 10.77
C ASP A 99 7.24 8.90 10.56
N SER A 100 8.07 9.88 10.90
CA SER A 100 7.72 11.30 10.86
C SER A 100 7.40 11.78 9.45
N ARG A 101 8.05 11.24 8.41
CA ARG A 101 7.80 11.65 7.02
C ARG A 101 6.43 11.18 6.55
N ILE A 102 6.07 9.95 6.90
CA ILE A 102 4.74 9.38 6.64
C ILE A 102 3.67 10.21 7.34
N GLN A 103 3.84 10.47 8.64
CA GLN A 103 2.86 11.23 9.42
C GLN A 103 2.75 12.69 8.93
N SER A 104 3.87 13.36 8.68
CA SER A 104 3.89 14.73 8.14
C SER A 104 3.22 14.81 6.77
N THR A 105 3.45 13.84 5.88
CA THR A 105 2.82 13.85 4.55
C THR A 105 1.31 13.64 4.64
N ILE A 106 0.84 12.75 5.53
CA ILE A 106 -0.60 12.54 5.79
C ILE A 106 -1.25 13.82 6.34
N LEU A 107 -0.61 14.46 7.33
CA LEU A 107 -1.11 15.70 7.92
C LEU A 107 -1.17 16.84 6.90
N ASN A 108 -0.11 17.02 6.11
CA ASN A 108 -0.07 18.04 5.05
C ASN A 108 -1.15 17.80 3.99
N ALA A 109 -1.36 16.54 3.58
CA ALA A 109 -2.41 16.18 2.63
C ALA A 109 -3.80 16.53 3.16
N ARG A 110 -4.08 16.25 4.45
CA ARG A 110 -5.35 16.64 5.09
C ARG A 110 -5.53 18.15 5.14
N SER A 111 -4.52 18.89 5.58
CA SER A 111 -4.60 20.35 5.67
C SER A 111 -4.82 21.01 4.30
N LEU A 112 -4.20 20.49 3.24
CA LEU A 112 -4.41 20.97 1.87
C LEU A 112 -5.83 20.70 1.37
N GLU A 113 -6.45 19.59 1.78
CA GLU A 113 -7.83 19.26 1.43
C GLU A 113 -8.85 20.10 2.21
N GLU A 114 -8.60 20.37 3.48
CA GLU A 114 -9.44 21.25 4.32
C GLU A 114 -9.43 22.70 3.81
N GLN A 115 -8.29 23.18 3.30
CA GLN A 115 -8.16 24.51 2.69
C GLN A 115 -8.87 24.65 1.33
N GLN A 116 -9.24 23.54 0.68
CA GLN A 116 -9.97 23.56 -0.61
C GLN A 116 -11.50 23.61 -0.45
N VAL A 117 -12.04 23.58 0.78
CA VAL A 117 -13.48 23.72 1.02
C VAL A 117 -13.82 25.22 1.06
N PRO A 118 -14.55 25.78 0.08
CA PRO A 118 -14.94 27.19 0.13
C PRO A 118 -15.89 27.44 1.31
N PRO A 119 -15.86 28.63 1.92
CA PRO A 119 -16.74 28.95 3.05
C PRO A 119 -18.21 28.86 2.60
N PRO A 120 -19.13 28.42 3.48
CA PRO A 120 -20.55 28.38 3.16
C PRO A 120 -21.05 29.81 2.90
N SER A 121 -21.68 30.00 1.74
CA SER A 121 -22.33 31.24 1.31
C SER A 121 -23.51 31.64 2.20
#